data_AF-A0AAD2G6M8-F1
#
_entry.id   AF-A0AAD2G6M8-F1
#
_cell.length_a   1.000
_cell.length_b   1.000
_cell.length_c   1.000
_cell.angle_alpha   90.00
_cell.angle_beta   90.00
_cell.angle_gamma   90.00
#
_symmetry.space_group_name_H-M   'P 1'
#
loop_
_entity.id
_entity.type
_entity.pdbx_description
1 polymer ?
#
loop_
_entity_poly.entity_id
_entity_poly.type
_entity_poly.pdbx_seq_one_letter_code
_entity_poly.pdbx_strand_id
1 'polypeptide(L)'
;MSLATAAVYRNNIVVAYIKAKDFENAIEVASLALRCHRAFQVNILSQDSCKNDASDITLDHYMLQSDMCERSEKQGARTMYTYESGIRLPPSVTDTAIIAPILIFNAALAFHLFAERQYEAPSSRVRLLEKAKRMYELAFRAQQCTDENMLFEFAILNNVAVIEHKIGDKAEANKYFEYLLSVLMMFVDQGCHLRLRHLQGFLLNIPPLIKAAKAA
;
A
#
# COMPACT_ATOMS: atom_id res chain seq x y z
N MET A 1 8.48 -26.54 -4.11
CA MET A 1 7.72 -25.26 -4.03
C MET A 1 8.31 -24.32 -5.07
N SER A 2 7.50 -23.72 -5.95
CA SER A 2 8.02 -22.75 -6.93
C SER A 2 8.51 -21.47 -6.24
N LEU A 3 9.40 -20.70 -6.87
CA LEU A 3 9.87 -19.43 -6.34
C LEU A 3 8.73 -18.40 -6.17
N ALA A 4 7.73 -18.43 -7.05
CA ALA A 4 6.52 -17.62 -6.93
C ALA A 4 5.70 -18.00 -5.68
N THR A 5 5.44 -19.29 -5.46
CA THR A 5 4.74 -19.78 -4.27
C THR A 5 5.52 -19.44 -2.99
N ALA A 6 6.85 -19.52 -3.02
CA ALA A 6 7.69 -19.13 -1.89
C ALA A 6 7.58 -17.63 -1.59
N ALA A 7 7.51 -16.77 -2.62
CA ALA A 7 7.31 -15.34 -2.45
C ALA A 7 5.93 -15.01 -1.84
N VAL A 8 4.86 -15.66 -2.34
CA VAL A 8 3.49 -15.53 -1.79
C VAL A 8 3.42 -16.00 -0.34
N TYR A 9 4.01 -17.15 -0.02
CA TYR A 9 4.04 -17.66 1.35
C TYR A 9 4.73 -16.67 2.30
N ARG A 10 5.90 -16.16 1.89
CA ARG A 10 6.65 -15.16 2.67
C ARG A 10 5.87 -13.85 2.81
N ASN A 11 5.16 -13.40 1.79
CA ASN A 11 4.28 -12.22 1.88
C ASN A 11 3.26 -12.36 3.01
N ASN A 12 2.59 -13.51 3.10
CA ASN A 12 1.58 -13.72 4.13
C ASN A 12 2.19 -13.75 5.55
N ILE A 13 3.45 -14.18 5.67
CA ILE A 13 4.22 -14.05 6.91
C ILE A 13 4.52 -12.57 7.22
N VAL A 14 4.87 -11.75 6.23
CA VAL A 14 5.04 -10.28 6.42
C VAL A 14 3.76 -9.67 6.98
N VAL A 15 2.60 -9.99 6.41
CA VAL A 15 1.31 -9.50 6.90
C VAL A 15 1.05 -9.94 8.35
N ALA A 16 1.40 -11.19 8.70
CA ALA A 16 1.29 -11.67 10.07
C ALA A 16 2.19 -10.89 11.04
N TYR A 17 3.44 -10.59 10.65
CA TYR A 17 4.35 -9.77 11.46
C TYR A 17 3.89 -8.31 11.58
N ILE A 18 3.37 -7.70 10.51
CA ILE A 18 2.77 -6.35 10.56
C ILE A 18 1.63 -6.32 11.59
N LYS A 19 0.72 -7.31 11.54
CA LYS A 19 -0.39 -7.44 12.49
C LYS A 19 0.11 -7.66 13.93
N ALA A 20 1.13 -8.50 14.09
CA ALA A 20 1.79 -8.75 15.37
C ALA A 20 2.65 -7.57 15.83
N LYS A 21 2.68 -6.46 15.08
CA LYS A 21 3.43 -5.26 15.43
C LYS A 21 4.95 -5.50 15.49
N ASP A 22 5.45 -6.54 14.84
CA ASP A 22 6.85 -6.94 14.78
C ASP A 22 7.46 -6.52 13.44
N PHE A 23 7.74 -5.22 13.32
CA PHE A 23 8.09 -4.64 12.02
C PHE A 23 9.53 -4.95 11.57
N GLU A 24 10.42 -5.30 12.50
CA GLU A 24 11.78 -5.70 12.16
C GLU A 24 11.79 -7.03 11.41
N ASN A 25 11.11 -8.06 11.96
CA ASN A 25 10.92 -9.33 11.27
C ASN A 25 10.08 -9.18 9.99
N ALA A 26 9.09 -8.27 9.98
CA ALA A 26 8.34 -7.97 8.76
C ALA A 26 9.26 -7.47 7.63
N ILE A 27 10.19 -6.55 7.92
CA ILE A 27 11.16 -6.01 6.96
C ILE A 27 12.10 -7.09 6.44
N GLU A 28 12.62 -7.93 7.32
CA GLU A 28 13.53 -9.02 6.94
C GLU A 28 12.83 -10.00 5.98
N VAL A 29 11.65 -10.49 6.35
CA VAL A 29 10.89 -11.44 5.53
C VAL A 29 10.42 -10.80 4.23
N ALA A 30 10.04 -9.52 4.23
CA ALA A 30 9.69 -8.80 3.01
C ALA A 30 10.87 -8.72 2.03
N SER A 31 12.08 -8.50 2.54
CA SER A 31 13.31 -8.50 1.75
C SER A 31 13.62 -9.88 1.14
N LEU A 32 13.26 -10.97 1.83
CA LEU A 32 13.37 -12.33 1.29
C LEU A 32 12.29 -12.62 0.24
N ALA A 33 11.05 -12.18 0.47
CA ALA A 33 9.95 -12.35 -0.49
C ALA A 33 10.25 -11.67 -1.83
N LEU A 34 10.74 -10.42 -1.80
CA LEU A 34 11.17 -9.68 -2.99
C LEU A 34 12.34 -10.36 -3.72
N ARG A 35 13.31 -10.93 -2.99
CA ARG A 35 14.41 -11.71 -3.58
C ARG A 35 13.92 -12.97 -4.29
N CYS A 36 13.00 -13.72 -3.66
CA CYS A 36 12.37 -14.89 -4.29
C CYS A 36 11.63 -14.51 -5.58
N HIS A 37 10.86 -13.42 -5.54
CA HIS A 37 10.11 -12.95 -6.71
C HIS A 37 11.04 -12.48 -7.85
N ARG A 38 12.10 -11.73 -7.53
CA ARG A 38 13.09 -11.31 -8.53
C ARG A 38 13.77 -12.50 -9.21
N ALA A 39 14.17 -13.51 -8.43
CA ALA A 39 14.76 -14.74 -8.97
C ALA A 39 13.78 -15.48 -9.90
N PHE A 40 12.49 -15.49 -9.56
CA PHE A 40 11.45 -16.05 -10.43
C PHE A 40 11.30 -15.28 -11.75
N GLN A 41 11.27 -13.94 -11.71
CA GLN A 41 11.14 -13.11 -12.91
C GLN A 41 12.30 -13.31 -13.89
N VAL A 42 13.54 -13.40 -13.39
CA VAL A 42 14.72 -13.67 -14.23
C VAL A 42 14.60 -15.03 -14.94
N ASN A 43 14.04 -16.04 -14.27
CA ASN A 43 13.82 -17.35 -14.88
C ASN A 43 12.73 -17.33 -15.96
N ILE A 44 11.67 -16.53 -15.80
CA ILE A 44 10.59 -16.40 -16.81
C ILE A 44 11.07 -15.69 -18.06
N LEU A 45 11.83 -14.59 -17.94
CA LEU A 45 12.35 -13.85 -19.10
C LEU A 45 13.29 -14.71 -19.99
N SER A 46 13.71 -15.87 -19.49
CA SER A 46 14.52 -16.85 -20.24
C SER A 46 13.66 -17.85 -21.03
N GLN A 47 12.34 -17.84 -20.85
CA GLN A 47 11.38 -18.74 -21.51
C GLN A 47 10.33 -17.89 -22.22
N ASP A 48 10.54 -17.65 -23.51
CA ASP A 48 9.54 -17.02 -24.38
C ASP A 48 8.23 -17.81 -24.35
N SER A 49 7.12 -17.07 -24.31
CA SER A 49 5.71 -17.52 -24.29
C SER A 49 5.10 -17.75 -22.91
N CYS A 50 4.12 -16.89 -22.57
CA CYS A 50 2.73 -17.34 -22.51
C CYS A 50 1.75 -16.16 -22.59
N LYS A 51 0.69 -16.35 -23.37
CA LYS A 51 -0.49 -15.49 -23.40
C LYS A 51 -1.21 -15.69 -22.07
N ASN A 52 -1.39 -14.61 -21.30
CA ASN A 52 -2.17 -14.66 -20.07
C ASN A 52 -3.66 -14.59 -20.44
N ASP A 53 -4.39 -15.65 -20.12
CA ASP A 53 -5.83 -15.52 -19.89
C ASP A 53 -5.98 -14.61 -18.67
N ALA A 54 -6.38 -13.37 -18.91
CA ALA A 54 -6.54 -12.37 -17.88
C ALA A 54 -7.65 -12.83 -16.92
N SER A 55 -7.28 -13.23 -15.71
CA SER A 55 -8.24 -13.35 -14.63
C SER A 55 -8.70 -11.94 -14.24
N ASP A 56 -10.01 -11.69 -14.15
CA ASP A 56 -10.66 -10.43 -13.68
C ASP A 56 -10.34 -10.06 -12.20
N ILE A 57 -9.25 -10.59 -11.63
CA ILE A 57 -8.89 -10.39 -10.23
C ILE A 57 -7.94 -9.20 -10.10
N THR A 58 -8.43 -8.14 -9.48
CA THR A 58 -7.72 -6.87 -9.28
C THR A 58 -6.94 -6.84 -7.96
N LEU A 59 -6.03 -5.88 -7.79
CA LEU A 59 -5.35 -5.62 -6.51
C LEU A 59 -6.36 -5.27 -5.40
N ASP A 60 -7.37 -4.48 -5.76
CA ASP A 60 -8.46 -4.09 -4.88
C ASP A 60 -9.21 -5.30 -4.32
N HIS A 61 -9.38 -6.36 -5.11
CA HIS A 61 -9.99 -7.60 -4.63
C HIS A 61 -9.24 -8.18 -3.43
N TYR A 62 -7.91 -8.24 -3.48
CA TYR A 62 -7.09 -8.78 -2.39
C TYR A 62 -7.04 -7.85 -1.17
N MET A 63 -7.08 -6.53 -1.38
CA MET A 63 -7.21 -5.57 -0.28
C MET A 63 -8.52 -5.75 0.47
N LEU A 64 -9.63 -5.82 -0.26
CA LEU A 64 -10.96 -5.99 0.32
C LEU A 64 -11.11 -7.32 1.07
N GLN A 65 -10.51 -8.41 0.59
CA GLN A 65 -10.49 -9.68 1.32
C GLN A 65 -9.72 -9.60 2.65
N SER A 66 -8.65 -8.82 2.68
CA SER A 66 -7.79 -8.68 3.87
C SER A 66 -8.50 -7.85 4.97
N ASP A 67 -9.22 -6.79 4.59
CA ASP A 67 -9.90 -5.87 5.50
C ASP A 67 -11.15 -6.44 6.19
N MET A 68 -11.84 -7.40 5.57
CA MET A 68 -13.08 -7.99 6.13
C MET A 68 -12.83 -8.69 7.48
N CYS A 69 -11.58 -8.97 7.84
CA CYS A 69 -11.22 -9.70 9.05
C CYS A 69 -11.00 -8.80 10.28
N GLU A 70 -10.88 -7.47 10.14
CA GLU A 70 -10.36 -6.62 11.22
C GLU A 70 -11.17 -5.32 11.39
N ARG A 71 -12.23 -5.39 12.21
CA ARG A 71 -12.82 -4.19 12.81
C ARG A 71 -11.91 -3.72 13.94
N SER A 72 -11.12 -2.68 13.70
CA SER A 72 -10.37 -2.01 14.76
C SER A 72 -11.14 -0.81 15.29
N GLU A 73 -11.50 -0.90 16.56
CA GLU A 73 -12.10 0.16 17.37
C GLU A 73 -11.06 1.22 17.79
N LYS A 74 -11.53 2.47 17.87
CA LYS A 74 -10.91 3.64 18.53
C LYS A 74 -9.55 4.08 17.97
N GLN A 75 -9.62 4.84 16.88
CA GLN A 75 -8.59 5.81 16.52
C GLN A 75 -8.41 6.78 17.71
N GLY A 76 -7.31 6.64 18.45
CA GLY A 76 -6.87 7.68 19.39
C GLY A 76 -6.50 8.97 18.64
N ALA A 77 -6.02 9.99 19.36
CA ALA A 77 -5.67 11.33 18.88
C ALA A 77 -4.48 11.38 17.88
N ARG A 78 -4.42 10.47 16.91
CA ARG A 78 -3.50 10.57 15.77
C ARG A 78 -4.00 11.68 14.86
N THR A 79 -3.10 12.58 14.51
CA THR A 79 -3.38 13.74 13.64
C THR A 79 -3.58 13.34 12.18
N MET A 80 -3.08 12.17 11.77
CA MET A 80 -3.22 11.63 10.42
C MET A 80 -3.45 10.12 10.42
N TYR A 81 -4.29 9.66 9.50
CA TYR A 81 -4.59 8.28 9.18
C TYR A 81 -3.50 7.64 8.31
N THR A 82 -2.81 6.63 8.80
CA THR A 82 -2.00 5.74 7.95
C THR A 82 -2.84 4.51 7.62
N TYR A 83 -2.79 4.03 6.38
CA TYR A 83 -3.31 2.70 6.07
C TYR A 83 -2.31 1.66 6.56
N GLU A 84 -2.72 0.82 7.52
CA GLU A 84 -1.84 -0.07 8.28
C GLU A 84 -2.06 -1.57 7.96
N SER A 85 -3.00 -1.90 7.08
CA SER A 85 -3.37 -3.29 6.76
C SER A 85 -2.47 -3.88 5.67
N GLY A 86 -1.75 -4.97 5.98
CA GLY A 86 -1.03 -5.72 4.95
C GLY A 86 -1.97 -6.52 4.04
N ILE A 87 -1.60 -6.66 2.76
CA ILE A 87 -2.42 -7.34 1.75
C ILE A 87 -2.00 -8.82 1.64
N ARG A 88 -2.94 -9.74 1.87
CA ARG A 88 -2.68 -11.19 1.75
C ARG A 88 -2.89 -11.67 0.32
N LEU A 89 -2.10 -12.68 -0.05
CA LEU A 89 -2.20 -13.36 -1.34
C LEU A 89 -2.58 -14.83 -1.13
N PRO A 90 -3.63 -15.35 -1.78
CA PRO A 90 -3.90 -16.78 -1.80
C PRO A 90 -2.70 -17.58 -2.35
N PRO A 91 -2.42 -18.80 -1.84
CA PRO A 91 -1.30 -19.62 -2.33
C PRO A 91 -1.38 -19.99 -3.81
N SER A 92 -2.57 -19.91 -4.42
CA SER A 92 -2.85 -20.19 -5.82
C SER A 92 -2.50 -19.06 -6.78
N VAL A 93 -2.21 -17.85 -6.29
CA VAL A 93 -1.88 -16.71 -7.16
C VAL A 93 -0.50 -16.92 -7.79
N THR A 94 -0.47 -16.84 -9.13
CA THR A 94 0.77 -16.95 -9.92
C THR A 94 1.04 -15.71 -10.77
N ASP A 95 0.05 -14.82 -10.93
CA ASP A 95 0.18 -13.63 -11.76
C ASP A 95 1.19 -12.64 -11.15
N THR A 96 2.29 -12.42 -11.88
CA THR A 96 3.36 -11.52 -11.46
C THR A 96 2.92 -10.06 -11.45
N ALA A 97 1.95 -9.68 -12.28
CA ALA A 97 1.37 -8.35 -12.30
C ALA A 97 0.62 -8.01 -11.00
N ILE A 98 0.11 -9.03 -10.31
CA ILE A 98 -0.52 -8.88 -9.00
C ILE A 98 0.48 -9.08 -7.86
N ILE A 99 1.32 -10.11 -7.95
CA ILE A 99 2.26 -10.45 -6.87
C ILE A 99 3.25 -9.31 -6.64
N ALA A 100 3.87 -8.76 -7.70
CA ALA A 100 4.92 -7.75 -7.57
C ALA A 100 4.47 -6.49 -6.79
N PRO A 101 3.41 -5.78 -7.20
CA PRO A 101 2.97 -4.57 -6.49
C PRO A 101 2.58 -4.86 -5.03
N ILE A 102 1.94 -5.99 -4.72
CA ILE A 102 1.58 -6.34 -3.33
C ILE A 102 2.81 -6.61 -2.47
N LEU A 103 3.81 -7.34 -2.98
CA LEU A 103 5.06 -7.57 -2.25
C LEU A 103 5.77 -6.26 -1.91
N ILE A 104 5.84 -5.36 -2.90
CA ILE A 104 6.51 -4.07 -2.75
C ILE A 104 5.72 -3.18 -1.77
N PHE A 105 4.40 -3.17 -1.88
CA PHE A 105 3.51 -2.45 -0.97
C PHE A 105 3.68 -2.90 0.48
N ASN A 106 3.62 -4.22 0.76
CA ASN A 106 3.77 -4.73 2.11
C ASN A 106 5.18 -4.48 2.68
N ALA A 107 6.21 -4.50 1.83
CA ALA A 107 7.56 -4.08 2.23
C ALA A 107 7.61 -2.59 2.60
N ALA A 108 7.03 -1.71 1.77
CA ALA A 108 6.91 -0.28 2.04
C ALA A 108 6.18 -0.01 3.36
N LEU A 109 5.08 -0.74 3.59
CA LEU A 109 4.28 -0.65 4.80
C LEU A 109 5.08 -1.05 6.05
N ALA A 110 5.82 -2.16 5.99
CA ALA A 110 6.69 -2.57 7.09
C ALA A 110 7.74 -1.50 7.43
N PHE A 111 8.39 -0.89 6.43
CA PHE A 111 9.32 0.22 6.64
C PHE A 111 8.65 1.46 7.24
N HIS A 112 7.47 1.86 6.73
CA HIS A 112 6.73 3.02 7.24
C HIS A 112 6.36 2.80 8.72
N LEU A 113 5.74 1.67 9.05
CA LEU A 113 5.29 1.39 10.41
C LEU A 113 6.47 1.19 11.38
N PHE A 114 7.61 0.66 10.92
CA PHE A 114 8.82 0.60 11.73
C PHE A 114 9.36 2.00 12.03
N ALA A 115 9.42 2.88 11.03
CA ALA A 115 9.87 4.25 11.20
C ALA A 115 9.01 5.03 12.21
N GLU A 116 7.71 4.75 12.26
CA GLU A 116 6.77 5.35 13.23
C GLU A 116 7.07 5.03 14.69
N ARG A 117 7.85 3.96 14.95
CA ARG A 117 8.27 3.61 16.32
C ARG A 117 9.63 4.16 16.70
N GLN A 118 10.39 4.67 15.74
CA GLN A 118 11.75 5.15 15.94
C GLN A 118 11.74 6.61 16.41
N TYR A 119 11.31 6.86 17.66
CA TYR A 119 11.27 8.21 18.24
C TYR A 119 12.66 8.75 18.61
N GLU A 120 13.59 7.86 18.98
CA GLU A 120 14.88 8.23 19.58
C GLU A 120 15.97 8.55 18.54
N ALA A 121 15.76 8.21 17.27
CA ALA A 121 16.76 8.38 16.21
C ALA A 121 16.17 9.09 14.97
N PRO A 122 15.99 10.43 15.00
CA PRO A 122 15.33 11.19 13.94
C PRO A 122 15.92 10.94 12.53
N SER A 123 17.25 10.91 12.42
CA SER A 123 17.92 10.67 11.14
C SER A 123 17.68 9.26 10.59
N SER A 124 17.57 8.26 11.46
CA SER A 124 17.24 6.88 11.07
C SER A 124 15.79 6.80 10.60
N ARG A 125 14.88 7.43 11.36
CA ARG A 125 13.45 7.53 11.03
C ARG A 125 13.22 8.14 9.64
N VAL A 126 13.84 9.28 9.34
CA VAL A 126 13.69 9.94 8.03
C VAL A 126 14.15 9.02 6.90
N ARG A 127 15.31 8.36 7.03
CA ARG A 127 15.81 7.41 6.02
C ARG A 127 14.87 6.23 5.78
N LEU A 128 14.23 5.71 6.84
CA LEU A 128 13.25 4.63 6.75
C LEU A 128 11.97 5.11 6.03
N LEU A 129 11.49 6.31 6.36
CA LEU A 129 10.34 6.93 5.69
C LEU A 129 10.61 7.17 4.19
N GLU A 130 11.77 7.72 3.82
CA GLU A 130 12.17 7.88 2.42
C GLU A 130 12.29 6.55 1.67
N LYS A 131 12.73 5.49 2.36
CA LYS A 131 12.76 4.14 1.78
C LYS A 131 11.35 3.60 1.55
N ALA A 132 10.44 3.78 2.52
CA ALA A 132 9.04 3.41 2.38
C ALA A 132 8.39 4.16 1.20
N LYS A 133 8.57 5.48 1.10
CA LYS A 133 8.09 6.31 -0.02
C LYS A 133 8.52 5.75 -1.37
N ARG A 134 9.83 5.53 -1.55
CA ARG A 134 10.37 4.97 -2.82
C ARG A 134 9.78 3.61 -3.17
N MET A 135 9.51 2.76 -2.17
CA MET A 135 8.86 1.47 -2.39
C MET A 135 7.38 1.65 -2.77
N TYR A 136 6.64 2.55 -2.12
CA TYR A 136 5.26 2.86 -2.53
C TYR A 136 5.17 3.38 -3.97
N GLU A 137 6.04 4.30 -4.36
CA GLU A 137 6.13 4.80 -5.74
C GLU A 137 6.52 3.69 -6.74
N LEU A 138 7.31 2.71 -6.30
CA LEU A 138 7.62 1.54 -7.12
C LEU A 138 6.42 0.60 -7.24
N ALA A 139 5.68 0.35 -6.15
CA ALA A 139 4.46 -0.44 -6.17
C ALA A 139 3.40 0.19 -7.09
N PHE A 140 3.26 1.52 -7.05
CA PHE A 140 2.37 2.28 -7.92
C PHE A 140 2.75 2.15 -9.40
N ARG A 141 4.04 2.10 -9.73
CA ARG A 141 4.49 1.87 -11.11
C ARG A 141 4.42 0.41 -11.54
N ALA A 142 4.44 -0.52 -10.58
CA ALA A 142 4.40 -1.95 -10.84
C ALA A 142 2.99 -2.47 -11.09
N GLN A 143 1.95 -1.75 -10.65
CA GLN A 143 0.59 -2.07 -11.08
C GLN A 143 0.47 -1.77 -12.58
N GLN A 144 -0.08 -2.70 -13.36
CA GLN A 144 -0.39 -2.44 -14.75
C GLN A 144 -1.56 -1.43 -14.79
N CYS A 145 -1.46 -0.39 -15.62
CA CYS A 145 -2.45 0.70 -15.77
C CYS A 145 -3.84 0.12 -16.07
N THR A 146 -4.57 -0.20 -15.01
CA THR A 146 -5.93 -0.68 -15.02
C THR A 146 -6.68 0.20 -14.05
N ASP A 147 -7.71 0.90 -14.53
CA ASP A 147 -8.54 1.81 -13.74
C ASP A 147 -9.28 1.09 -12.59
N GLU A 148 -9.08 -0.22 -12.45
CA GLU A 148 -9.76 -1.10 -11.53
C GLU A 148 -9.09 -1.18 -10.14
N ASN A 149 -7.83 -0.75 -10.00
CA ASN A 149 -6.99 -0.84 -8.78
C ASN A 149 -7.00 0.44 -7.90
N MET A 150 -8.14 1.11 -7.83
CA MET A 150 -8.27 2.41 -7.17
C MET A 150 -7.95 2.38 -5.66
N LEU A 151 -8.41 1.37 -4.92
CA LEU A 151 -8.17 1.28 -3.47
C LEU A 151 -6.68 1.13 -3.19
N PHE A 152 -5.99 0.36 -4.03
CA PHE A 152 -4.56 0.19 -3.95
C PHE A 152 -3.82 1.51 -4.21
N GLU A 153 -4.20 2.24 -5.27
CA GLU A 153 -3.69 3.58 -5.55
C GLU A 153 -3.93 4.54 -4.37
N PHE A 154 -5.14 4.57 -3.82
CA PHE A 154 -5.48 5.44 -2.70
C PHE A 154 -4.68 5.13 -1.43
N ALA A 155 -4.50 3.85 -1.10
CA ALA A 155 -3.67 3.46 0.03
C ALA A 155 -2.21 3.91 -0.14
N ILE A 156 -1.66 3.80 -1.35
CA ILE A 156 -0.33 4.29 -1.68
C ILE A 156 -0.24 5.80 -1.51
N LEU A 157 -1.09 6.56 -2.21
CA LEU A 157 -1.06 8.02 -2.21
C LEU A 157 -1.26 8.57 -0.80
N ASN A 158 -2.18 7.98 -0.03
CA ASN A 158 -2.42 8.37 1.36
C ASN A 158 -1.15 8.18 2.20
N ASN A 159 -0.54 7.00 2.10
CA ASN A 159 0.64 6.69 2.90
C ASN A 159 1.85 7.52 2.47
N VAL A 160 2.00 7.84 1.18
CA VAL A 160 3.04 8.75 0.68
C VAL A 160 2.81 10.17 1.22
N ALA A 161 1.60 10.71 1.12
CA ALA A 161 1.26 12.03 1.66
C ALA A 161 1.55 12.16 3.16
N VAL A 162 1.22 11.11 3.93
CA VAL A 162 1.56 11.04 5.36
C VAL A 162 3.07 11.01 5.59
N ILE A 163 3.83 10.30 4.76
CA ILE A 163 5.30 10.30 4.83
C ILE A 163 5.85 11.70 4.55
N GLU A 164 5.42 12.36 3.46
CA GLU A 164 5.86 13.72 3.11
C GLU A 164 5.65 14.69 4.26
N HIS A 165 4.45 14.65 4.85
CA HIS A 165 4.12 15.51 5.98
C HIS A 165 5.05 15.24 7.18
N LYS A 166 5.43 13.97 7.43
CA LYS A 166 6.29 13.58 8.55
C LYS A 166 7.76 13.87 8.33
N ILE A 167 8.26 13.87 7.09
CA ILE A 167 9.62 14.29 6.78
C ILE A 167 9.74 15.81 6.65
N GLY A 168 8.61 16.53 6.67
CA GLY A 168 8.54 17.99 6.74
C GLY A 168 8.14 18.68 5.44
N ASP A 169 7.96 17.94 4.34
CA ASP A 169 7.52 18.47 3.06
C ASP A 169 5.99 18.56 2.99
N LYS A 170 5.45 19.55 3.71
CA LYS A 170 3.99 19.78 3.76
C LYS A 170 3.40 20.19 2.41
N ALA A 171 4.19 20.83 1.55
CA ALA A 171 3.72 21.29 0.25
C ALA A 171 3.46 20.08 -0.66
N GLU A 172 4.40 19.13 -0.70
CA GLU A 172 4.22 17.90 -1.47
C GLU A 172 3.12 17.01 -0.87
N ALA A 173 3.05 16.90 0.45
CA ALA A 173 1.97 16.19 1.14
C ALA A 173 0.58 16.71 0.72
N ASN A 174 0.41 18.03 0.66
CA ASN A 174 -0.85 18.64 0.27
C ASN A 174 -1.23 18.33 -1.18
N LYS A 175 -0.29 18.29 -2.12
CA LYS A 175 -0.58 17.89 -3.50
C LYS A 175 -1.16 16.48 -3.58
N TYR A 176 -0.60 15.54 -2.83
CA TYR A 176 -1.13 14.18 -2.77
C TYR A 176 -2.53 14.13 -2.14
N PHE A 177 -2.77 14.90 -1.06
CA PHE A 177 -4.10 14.96 -0.45
C PHE A 177 -5.15 15.63 -1.36
N GLU A 178 -4.78 16.67 -2.10
CA GLU A 178 -5.65 17.32 -3.08
C GLU A 178 -5.97 16.40 -4.26
N TYR A 179 -4.98 15.64 -4.75
CA TYR A 179 -5.19 14.63 -5.78
C TYR A 179 -6.14 13.53 -5.29
N LEU A 180 -5.90 12.98 -4.09
CA LEU A 180 -6.80 12.01 -3.45
C LEU A 180 -8.24 12.54 -3.34
N LEU A 181 -8.40 13.78 -2.87
CA LEU A 181 -9.72 14.41 -2.77
C LEU A 181 -10.41 14.50 -4.13
N SER A 182 -9.69 14.94 -5.16
CA SER A 182 -10.24 15.13 -6.51
C SER A 182 -10.76 13.82 -7.09
N VAL A 183 -9.98 12.75 -6.95
CA VAL A 183 -10.36 11.42 -7.44
C VAL A 183 -11.53 10.86 -6.62
N LEU A 184 -11.53 11.05 -5.29
CA LEU A 184 -12.65 10.64 -4.43
C LEU A 184 -13.96 11.35 -4.80
N MET A 185 -13.93 12.65 -5.06
CA MET A 185 -15.11 13.42 -5.47
C MET A 185 -15.69 12.91 -6.79
N MET A 186 -14.83 12.63 -7.77
CA MET A 186 -15.25 12.03 -9.04
C MET A 186 -16.00 10.70 -8.85
N PHE A 187 -15.58 9.86 -7.90
CA PHE A 187 -16.26 8.58 -7.61
C PHE A 187 -17.56 8.73 -6.83
N VAL A 188 -17.65 9.74 -5.95
CA VAL A 188 -18.91 10.08 -5.29
C VAL A 188 -19.94 10.50 -6.33
N ASP A 189 -19.55 11.32 -7.31
CA ASP A 189 -20.43 11.77 -8.39
C ASP A 189 -20.88 10.63 -9.31
N GLN A 190 -20.04 9.61 -9.49
CA GLN A 190 -20.35 8.40 -10.27
C GLN A 190 -21.18 7.34 -9.50
N GLY A 191 -21.47 7.56 -8.20
CA GLY A 191 -22.30 6.64 -7.40
C GLY A 191 -21.59 5.35 -6.96
N CYS A 192 -20.25 5.32 -6.91
CA CYS A 192 -19.46 4.14 -6.55
C CYS A 192 -19.43 3.85 -5.03
N HIS A 193 -20.60 3.63 -4.41
CA HIS A 193 -20.77 3.61 -2.95
C HIS A 193 -20.11 2.43 -2.21
N LEU A 194 -19.94 1.27 -2.87
CA LEU A 194 -19.40 0.05 -2.22
C LEU A 194 -17.93 0.19 -1.77
N ARG A 195 -17.15 1.06 -2.43
CA ARG A 195 -15.74 1.30 -2.08
C ARG A 195 -15.58 2.38 -0.98
N LEU A 196 -16.55 3.29 -0.82
CA LEU A 196 -16.44 4.47 0.06
C LEU A 196 -16.14 4.17 1.53
N ARG A 197 -16.61 3.03 2.07
CA ARG A 197 -16.37 2.68 3.47
C ARG A 197 -14.87 2.45 3.77
N HIS A 198 -14.13 1.91 2.81
CA HIS A 198 -12.68 1.71 2.92
C HIS A 198 -11.90 3.02 2.75
N LEU A 199 -12.58 4.07 2.29
CA LEU A 199 -12.01 5.39 2.04
C LEU A 199 -12.20 6.37 3.20
N GLN A 200 -13.05 6.04 4.17
CA GLN A 200 -13.33 6.93 5.30
C GLN A 200 -12.06 7.30 6.07
N GLY A 201 -11.11 6.37 6.21
CA GLY A 201 -9.81 6.65 6.82
C GLY A 201 -9.01 7.69 6.03
N PHE A 202 -8.97 7.57 4.70
CA PHE A 202 -8.26 8.52 3.83
C PHE A 202 -8.86 9.93 3.92
N LEU A 203 -10.19 10.04 4.05
CA LEU A 203 -10.88 11.31 4.23
C LEU A 203 -10.47 12.05 5.51
N LEU A 204 -9.99 11.35 6.55
CA LEU A 204 -9.52 11.99 7.78
C LEU A 204 -8.23 12.80 7.57
N ASN A 205 -7.46 12.46 6.54
CA ASN A 205 -6.21 13.16 6.21
C ASN A 205 -6.39 14.33 5.29
N ILE A 206 -7.46 14.34 4.52
CA ILE A 206 -7.80 15.49 3.71
C ILE A 206 -8.15 16.58 4.71
N PRO A 207 -7.33 17.64 4.84
CA PRO A 207 -7.62 18.70 5.77
C PRO A 207 -9.02 19.25 5.47
N PRO A 208 -9.67 19.97 6.38
CA PRO A 208 -10.91 20.68 6.08
C PRO A 208 -10.66 21.85 5.09
N LEU A 209 -10.13 21.57 3.91
CA LEU A 209 -9.89 22.45 2.78
C LEU A 209 -11.20 22.83 2.06
N ILE A 210 -12.34 22.27 2.48
CA ILE A 210 -13.68 22.63 1.96
C ILE A 210 -14.41 23.66 2.85
N LYS A 211 -13.77 24.21 3.91
CA LYS A 211 -14.33 25.38 4.62
C LYS A 211 -13.88 26.73 4.06
N ALA A 212 -12.79 26.80 3.30
CA ALA A 212 -12.28 28.05 2.72
C ALA A 212 -12.86 28.35 1.33
N ALA A 213 -13.21 27.34 0.53
CA ALA A 213 -13.82 27.52 -0.80
C ALA A 213 -15.30 27.99 -0.77
N LYS A 214 -15.89 28.18 0.43
CA LYS A 214 -17.22 28.78 0.64
C LYS A 214 -17.17 30.12 1.40
N ALA A 215 -15.98 30.69 1.60
CA ALA A 215 -15.77 31.98 2.27
C ALA A 215 -15.12 33.04 1.36
N ALA A 216 -15.00 32.75 0.06
CA ALA A 216 -14.65 33.68 -1.01
C ALA A 216 -15.81 33.72 -2.02
#